data_AF-A0ABD6W648-F1
#
_entry.id   AF-A0ABD6W648-F1
#
_cell.length_a   1.000
_cell.length_b   1.000
_cell.length_c   1.000
_cell.angle_alpha   90.00
_cell.angle_beta   90.00
_cell.angle_gamma   90.00
#
_symmetry.space_group_name_H-M   'P 1'
#
loop_
_entity.id
_entity.type
_entity.pdbx_description
1 polymer ?
#
loop_
_entity_poly.entity_id
_entity_poly.type
_entity_poly.pdbx_seq_one_letter_code
_entity_poly.pdbx_strand_id
1 'polypeptide(L)'
;MPVPPGPPLTDAERERFARQIRLSPIGEDGQRRLRNARVLVLGAGGIGSPVITALAAAGIGRLGIVDADVVELSNLARQTAHDESAIGVSKAESAAATARRLFPDIDARAFPVAFTSASADELIAGWDVVVDGFDTFGARYLASDATTRAGVPHVWGSALGFDGQLSTFWAQAPGGGVTLRALHPQAQDAADSCASVGVLGALCATIGSALAAEVVKLVTGVGTPLFGRVLLHDALDGSWSELALARSVPPVAAVQTAPGSITAAQLRGRLSGPRPPIVIDLREDHEDRSVAVPGARRMPMSRFDPRALPAGPLVVYCASGIRSRLAAERAAEAGVAVDSLAGGMSGWDA
;
A
#
# COMPACT_ATOMS: atom_id res chain seq x y z
N MET A 1 -15.24 -8.86 5.52
CA MET A 1 -16.70 -8.62 5.68
C MET A 1 -17.01 -7.36 4.88
N PRO A 2 -18.20 -7.19 4.26
CA PRO A 2 -18.44 -6.02 3.43
C PRO A 2 -18.37 -4.74 4.27
N VAL A 3 -17.82 -3.68 3.67
CA VAL A 3 -17.72 -2.36 4.31
C VAL A 3 -19.14 -1.87 4.61
N PRO A 4 -19.44 -1.28 5.78
CA PRO A 4 -20.77 -0.73 6.05
C PRO A 4 -21.12 0.39 5.04
N PRO A 5 -22.41 0.53 4.65
CA PRO A 5 -22.79 1.58 3.72
C PRO A 5 -22.54 2.96 4.35
N GLY A 6 -21.96 3.88 3.56
CA GLY A 6 -21.74 5.26 3.96
C GLY A 6 -23.01 6.10 3.95
N PRO A 7 -22.89 7.44 3.99
CA PRO A 7 -24.02 8.35 3.87
C PRO A 7 -24.84 8.12 2.58
N PRO A 8 -26.08 8.65 2.48
CA PRO A 8 -26.82 8.67 1.23
C PRO A 8 -26.02 9.37 0.12
N LEU A 9 -26.15 8.87 -1.11
CA LEU A 9 -25.51 9.47 -2.27
C LEU A 9 -26.14 10.84 -2.57
N THR A 10 -25.35 11.74 -3.13
CA THR A 10 -25.87 12.97 -3.76
C THR A 10 -26.55 12.64 -5.09
N ASP A 11 -27.32 13.58 -5.64
CA ASP A 11 -27.94 13.39 -6.97
C ASP A 11 -26.88 13.24 -8.07
N ALA A 12 -25.79 14.01 -7.99
CA ALA A 12 -24.67 13.91 -8.92
C ALA A 12 -23.98 12.52 -8.84
N GLU A 13 -23.81 11.96 -7.64
CA GLU A 13 -23.29 10.60 -7.47
C GLU A 13 -24.26 9.55 -7.99
N ARG A 14 -25.57 9.70 -7.74
CA ARG A 14 -26.60 8.81 -8.31
C ARG A 14 -26.58 8.81 -9.83
N GLU A 15 -26.45 9.97 -10.46
CA GLU A 15 -26.34 10.09 -11.91
C GLU A 15 -25.05 9.44 -12.43
N ARG A 16 -23.90 9.78 -11.82
CA ARG A 16 -22.58 9.23 -12.20
C ARG A 16 -22.55 7.70 -12.13
N PHE A 17 -23.07 7.13 -11.05
CA PHE A 17 -23.03 5.69 -10.80
C PHE A 17 -24.32 4.97 -11.22
N ALA A 18 -25.23 5.62 -11.96
CA ALA A 18 -26.54 5.09 -12.30
C ALA A 18 -26.49 3.68 -12.93
N ARG A 19 -25.50 3.42 -13.80
CA ARG A 19 -25.33 2.10 -14.45
C ARG A 19 -24.94 1.01 -13.45
N GLN A 20 -24.12 1.35 -12.47
CA GLN A 20 -23.66 0.44 -11.44
C GLN A 20 -24.75 0.18 -10.39
N ILE A 21 -25.47 1.22 -9.98
CA ILE A 21 -26.61 1.16 -9.05
C ILE A 21 -27.73 0.27 -9.62
N ARG A 22 -27.97 0.29 -10.93
CA ARG A 22 -28.98 -0.57 -11.59
C ARG A 22 -28.68 -2.07 -11.48
N LEU A 23 -27.44 -2.46 -11.20
CA LEU A 23 -27.10 -3.86 -10.99
C LEU A 23 -27.66 -4.30 -9.63
N SER A 24 -28.75 -5.06 -9.65
CA SER A 24 -29.48 -5.50 -8.44
C SER A 24 -28.59 -6.00 -7.30
N PRO A 25 -27.54 -6.82 -7.53
CA PRO A 25 -26.63 -7.22 -6.45
C PRO A 25 -25.88 -6.06 -5.77
N ILE A 26 -25.55 -5.00 -6.52
CA ILE A 26 -24.86 -3.82 -5.98
C ILE A 26 -25.90 -2.86 -5.38
N GLY A 27 -26.84 -2.37 -6.19
CA GLY A 27 -27.85 -1.41 -5.76
C GLY A 27 -27.27 -0.09 -5.22
N GLU A 28 -28.13 0.72 -4.60
CA GLU A 28 -27.70 1.96 -3.97
C GLU A 28 -26.84 1.70 -2.73
N ASP A 29 -27.17 0.67 -1.95
CA ASP A 29 -26.38 0.28 -0.77
C ASP A 29 -24.97 -0.16 -1.13
N GLY A 30 -24.77 -0.98 -2.16
CA GLY A 30 -23.44 -1.38 -2.62
C GLY A 30 -22.62 -0.19 -3.10
N GLN A 31 -23.24 0.78 -3.79
CA GLN A 31 -22.54 2.01 -4.16
C GLN A 31 -22.15 2.85 -2.92
N ARG A 32 -23.01 2.93 -1.91
CA ARG A 32 -22.69 3.58 -0.62
C ARG A 32 -21.57 2.87 0.14
N ARG A 33 -21.47 1.54 0.03
CA ARG A 33 -20.34 0.78 0.60
C ARG A 33 -19.04 1.12 -0.10
N LEU A 34 -19.04 1.22 -1.44
CA LEU A 34 -17.87 1.65 -2.21
C LEU A 34 -17.44 3.06 -1.82
N ARG A 35 -18.37 4.01 -1.70
CA ARG A 35 -18.09 5.38 -1.24
C ARG A 35 -17.55 5.46 0.19
N ASN A 36 -17.83 4.46 1.03
CA ASN A 36 -17.31 4.41 2.40
C ASN A 36 -15.98 3.64 2.51
N ALA A 37 -15.61 2.88 1.49
CA ALA A 37 -14.45 2.01 1.53
C ALA A 37 -13.13 2.76 1.41
N ARG A 38 -12.13 2.20 2.10
CA ARG A 38 -10.73 2.62 2.11
C ARG A 38 -9.90 1.51 1.49
N VAL A 39 -9.35 1.77 0.31
CA VAL A 39 -8.51 0.80 -0.40
C VAL A 39 -7.08 1.32 -0.49
N LEU A 40 -6.10 0.50 -0.13
CA LEU A 40 -4.68 0.77 -0.32
C LEU A 40 -4.18 0.00 -1.54
N VAL A 41 -3.59 0.69 -2.50
CA VAL A 41 -2.91 0.07 -3.65
C VAL A 41 -1.40 0.18 -3.44
N LEU A 42 -0.74 -0.97 -3.43
CA LEU A 42 0.69 -1.12 -3.32
C LEU A 42 1.29 -1.25 -4.72
N GLY A 43 2.07 -0.25 -5.14
CA GLY A 43 2.59 -0.11 -6.49
C GLY A 43 1.59 0.59 -7.42
N ALA A 44 2.06 1.64 -8.11
CA ALA A 44 1.34 2.37 -9.16
C ALA A 44 1.82 1.97 -10.57
N GLY A 45 2.56 0.87 -10.68
CA GLY A 45 3.12 0.33 -11.93
C GLY A 45 2.10 -0.31 -12.87
N GLY A 46 2.52 -1.32 -13.64
CA GLY A 46 1.71 -1.89 -14.74
C GLY A 46 0.34 -2.40 -14.30
N ILE A 47 0.28 -3.17 -13.20
CA ILE A 47 -0.98 -3.70 -12.65
C ILE A 47 -1.69 -2.66 -11.76
N GLY A 48 -0.93 -1.91 -10.95
CA GLY A 48 -1.51 -0.92 -10.04
C GLY A 48 -2.20 0.24 -10.74
N SER A 49 -1.66 0.73 -11.85
CA SER A 49 -2.24 1.78 -12.69
C SER A 49 -3.72 1.52 -13.08
N PRO A 50 -4.05 0.39 -13.75
CA PRO A 50 -5.42 0.05 -14.10
C PRO A 50 -6.31 -0.23 -12.87
N VAL A 51 -5.77 -0.75 -11.76
CA VAL A 51 -6.51 -0.86 -10.49
C VAL A 51 -6.97 0.52 -10.02
N ILE A 52 -6.05 1.48 -9.96
CA ILE A 52 -6.30 2.83 -9.46
C ILE A 52 -7.38 3.53 -10.29
N THR A 53 -7.28 3.47 -11.62
CA THR A 53 -8.26 4.10 -12.50
C THR A 53 -9.63 3.42 -12.42
N ALA A 54 -9.68 2.09 -12.37
CA ALA A 54 -10.92 1.33 -12.24
C ALA A 54 -11.63 1.59 -10.89
N LEU A 55 -10.88 1.61 -9.77
CA LEU A 55 -11.44 1.86 -8.44
C LEU A 55 -11.92 3.30 -8.27
N ALA A 56 -11.20 4.28 -8.83
CA ALA A 56 -11.66 5.66 -8.85
C ALA A 56 -12.98 5.79 -9.65
N ALA A 57 -13.05 5.17 -10.84
CA ALA A 57 -14.25 5.17 -11.67
C ALA A 57 -15.44 4.42 -11.03
N ALA A 58 -15.17 3.36 -10.26
CA ALA A 58 -16.19 2.61 -9.51
C ALA A 58 -16.74 3.37 -8.28
N GLY A 59 -16.12 4.50 -7.92
CA GLY A 59 -16.54 5.34 -6.80
C GLY A 59 -16.05 4.84 -5.45
N ILE A 60 -14.82 4.33 -5.34
CA ILE A 60 -14.20 4.13 -4.03
C ILE A 60 -14.13 5.47 -3.26
N GLY A 61 -14.36 5.41 -1.95
CA GLY A 61 -14.33 6.54 -1.03
C GLY A 61 -12.94 7.16 -0.89
N ARG A 62 -12.02 6.33 -0.40
CA ARG A 62 -10.62 6.68 -0.13
C ARG A 62 -9.68 5.70 -0.82
N LEU A 63 -8.70 6.24 -1.53
CA LEU A 63 -7.71 5.45 -2.25
C LEU A 63 -6.31 5.87 -1.83
N GLY A 64 -5.61 5.01 -1.09
CA GLY A 64 -4.19 5.17 -0.78
C GLY A 64 -3.33 4.55 -1.88
N ILE A 65 -2.27 5.22 -2.28
CA ILE A 65 -1.37 4.76 -3.34
C ILE A 65 0.07 4.82 -2.84
N VAL A 66 0.72 3.67 -2.69
CA VAL A 66 2.11 3.55 -2.22
C VAL A 66 3.01 3.21 -3.39
N ASP A 67 3.95 4.08 -3.73
CA ASP A 67 4.97 3.83 -4.74
C ASP A 67 6.16 4.75 -4.50
N ALA A 68 7.39 4.21 -4.54
CA ALA A 68 8.61 4.98 -4.29
C ALA A 68 9.24 5.58 -5.55
N ASP A 69 8.81 5.13 -6.72
CA ASP A 69 9.45 5.47 -7.99
C ASP A 69 8.89 6.78 -8.57
N VAL A 70 9.58 7.24 -9.62
CA VAL A 70 9.12 8.31 -10.52
C VAL A 70 8.67 7.72 -11.86
N VAL A 71 7.82 8.45 -12.57
CA VAL A 71 7.35 8.06 -13.91
C VAL A 71 8.49 8.20 -14.92
N GLU A 72 8.70 7.16 -15.72
CA GLU A 72 9.66 7.16 -16.82
C GLU A 72 8.98 6.90 -18.17
N LEU A 73 9.60 7.33 -19.28
CA LEU A 73 9.07 7.08 -20.63
C LEU A 73 8.82 5.59 -20.91
N SER A 74 9.72 4.71 -20.46
CA SER A 74 9.62 3.25 -20.60
C SER A 74 8.39 2.64 -19.89
N ASN A 75 7.77 3.40 -18.98
CA ASN A 75 6.63 2.97 -18.20
C ASN A 75 5.31 3.13 -18.96
N LEU A 76 5.22 4.11 -19.86
CA LEU A 76 3.97 4.56 -20.47
C LEU A 76 3.32 3.52 -21.39
N ALA A 77 4.08 2.53 -21.85
CA ALA A 77 3.55 1.40 -22.63
C ALA A 77 2.60 0.49 -21.84
N ARG A 78 2.59 0.56 -20.50
CA ARG A 78 1.77 -0.32 -19.64
C ARG A 78 1.18 0.32 -18.39
N GLN A 79 1.63 1.51 -17.99
CA GLN A 79 1.21 2.17 -16.75
C GLN A 79 0.17 3.25 -17.05
N THR A 80 -1.08 2.83 -17.23
CA THR A 80 -2.18 3.67 -17.73
C THR A 80 -2.66 4.78 -16.79
N ALA A 81 -2.16 4.85 -15.56
CA ALA A 81 -2.44 5.97 -14.66
C ALA A 81 -1.51 7.18 -14.90
N HIS A 82 -0.52 7.04 -15.79
CA HIS A 82 0.47 8.06 -16.10
C HIS A 82 0.42 8.45 -17.58
N ASP A 83 0.88 9.66 -17.87
CA ASP A 83 1.02 10.19 -19.22
C ASP A 83 2.38 10.91 -19.36
N GLU A 84 2.71 11.37 -20.57
CA GLU A 84 3.99 12.03 -20.86
C GLU A 84 4.24 13.27 -20.01
N SER A 85 3.18 13.97 -19.57
CA SER A 85 3.33 15.18 -18.74
C SER A 85 3.78 14.87 -17.31
N ALA A 86 3.67 13.60 -16.89
CA ALA A 86 4.06 13.15 -15.57
C ALA A 86 5.50 12.62 -15.49
N ILE A 87 6.27 12.57 -16.59
CA ILE A 87 7.65 12.07 -16.57
C ILE A 87 8.48 12.84 -15.53
N GLY A 88 9.17 12.12 -14.64
CA GLY A 88 9.94 12.66 -13.53
C GLY A 88 9.14 12.99 -12.25
N VAL A 89 7.81 12.92 -12.30
CA VAL A 89 6.93 13.06 -11.12
C VAL A 89 6.85 11.72 -10.38
N SER A 90 6.66 11.74 -9.06
CA SER A 90 6.39 10.52 -8.29
C SER A 90 5.20 9.75 -8.88
N LYS A 91 5.34 8.42 -9.03
CA LYS A 91 4.24 7.58 -9.51
C LYS A 91 3.04 7.64 -8.56
N ALA A 92 3.27 7.65 -7.25
CA ALA A 92 2.19 7.75 -6.26
C ALA A 92 1.40 9.06 -6.42
N GLU A 93 2.11 10.19 -6.58
CA GLU A 93 1.48 11.50 -6.76
C GLU A 93 0.76 11.62 -8.11
N SER A 94 1.39 11.17 -9.19
CA SER A 94 0.81 11.14 -10.53
C SER A 94 -0.47 10.30 -10.57
N ALA A 95 -0.45 9.09 -10.02
CA ALA A 95 -1.62 8.22 -9.96
C ALA A 95 -2.74 8.79 -9.08
N ALA A 96 -2.40 9.42 -7.94
CA ALA A 96 -3.39 10.10 -7.10
C ALA A 96 -4.04 11.29 -7.83
N ALA A 97 -3.26 12.05 -8.61
CA ALA A 97 -3.80 13.11 -9.46
C ALA A 97 -4.75 12.56 -10.52
N THR A 98 -4.40 11.43 -11.17
CA THR A 98 -5.27 10.74 -12.12
C THR A 98 -6.58 10.28 -11.48
N ALA A 99 -6.53 9.68 -10.28
CA ALA A 99 -7.73 9.27 -9.55
C ALA A 99 -8.67 10.46 -9.29
N ARG A 100 -8.14 11.61 -8.86
CA ARG A 100 -8.93 12.84 -8.65
C ARG A 100 -9.49 13.43 -9.94
N ARG A 101 -8.77 13.29 -11.07
CA ARG A 101 -9.31 13.70 -12.39
C ARG A 101 -10.50 12.85 -12.80
N LEU A 102 -10.45 11.54 -12.57
CA LEU A 102 -11.54 10.61 -12.90
C LEU A 102 -12.75 10.82 -11.98
N PHE A 103 -12.50 11.04 -10.70
CA PHE A 103 -13.55 11.28 -9.71
C PHE A 103 -13.13 12.35 -8.71
N PRO A 104 -13.57 13.61 -8.87
CA PRO A 104 -13.15 14.72 -8.01
C PRO A 104 -13.45 14.56 -6.51
N ASP A 105 -14.50 13.81 -6.15
CA ASP A 105 -14.92 13.61 -4.75
C ASP A 105 -14.22 12.42 -4.05
N ILE A 106 -13.17 11.86 -4.66
CA ILE A 106 -12.35 10.81 -4.04
C ILE A 106 -11.32 11.39 -3.07
N ASP A 107 -11.16 10.78 -1.88
CA ASP A 107 -10.02 11.01 -1.00
C ASP A 107 -8.83 10.16 -1.48
N ALA A 108 -8.19 10.57 -2.58
CA ALA A 108 -6.97 9.94 -3.07
C ALA A 108 -5.75 10.47 -2.29
N ARG A 109 -4.90 9.58 -1.78
CA ARG A 109 -3.69 9.91 -1.00
C ARG A 109 -2.47 9.22 -1.58
N ALA A 110 -1.45 10.01 -1.89
CA ALA A 110 -0.17 9.50 -2.35
C ALA A 110 0.77 9.27 -1.15
N PHE A 111 1.47 8.14 -1.16
CA PHE A 111 2.52 7.78 -0.23
C PHE A 111 3.79 7.51 -1.06
N PRO A 112 4.59 8.56 -1.36
CA PRO A 112 5.81 8.44 -2.16
C PRO A 112 6.97 7.84 -1.32
N VAL A 113 6.77 6.62 -0.84
CA VAL A 113 7.68 5.94 0.10
C VAL A 113 7.86 4.48 -0.29
N ALA A 114 9.03 3.93 0.04
CA ALA A 114 9.29 2.51 -0.09
C ALA A 114 8.44 1.70 0.90
N PHE A 115 7.92 0.58 0.41
CA PHE A 115 7.22 -0.40 1.24
C PHE A 115 8.24 -1.40 1.80
N THR A 116 8.64 -1.18 3.05
CA THR A 116 9.71 -1.94 3.72
C THR A 116 9.16 -2.65 4.95
N SER A 117 9.89 -3.63 5.49
CA SER A 117 9.49 -4.31 6.73
C SER A 117 9.27 -3.33 7.89
N ALA A 118 10.01 -2.23 7.86
CA ALA A 118 9.84 -1.09 8.72
C ALA A 118 8.49 -0.40 8.53
N SER A 119 8.09 -0.03 7.31
CA SER A 119 6.89 0.80 7.08
C SER A 119 5.59 0.01 6.90
N ALA A 120 5.67 -1.29 6.58
CA ALA A 120 4.55 -2.08 6.08
C ALA A 120 3.32 -2.11 7.00
N ASP A 121 3.51 -2.45 8.28
CA ASP A 121 2.40 -2.61 9.23
C ASP A 121 1.64 -1.29 9.44
N GLU A 122 2.37 -0.19 9.48
CA GLU A 122 1.79 1.13 9.70
C GLU A 122 1.08 1.65 8.44
N LEU A 123 1.62 1.37 7.26
CA LEU A 123 0.97 1.69 5.98
C LEU A 123 -0.32 0.91 5.77
N ILE A 124 -0.38 -0.36 6.22
CA ILE A 124 -1.56 -1.24 6.07
C ILE A 124 -2.63 -0.97 7.13
N ALA A 125 -2.28 -0.37 8.27
CA ALA A 125 -3.22 -0.11 9.34
C ALA A 125 -4.42 0.76 8.88
N GLY A 126 -5.64 0.31 9.18
CA GLY A 126 -6.86 1.10 9.00
C GLY A 126 -7.47 1.11 7.60
N TRP A 127 -6.99 0.26 6.69
CA TRP A 127 -7.57 0.02 5.37
C TRP A 127 -8.52 -1.17 5.37
N ASP A 128 -9.56 -1.12 4.52
CA ASP A 128 -10.55 -2.20 4.41
C ASP A 128 -10.07 -3.32 3.48
N VAL A 129 -9.31 -2.96 2.43
CA VAL A 129 -8.73 -3.88 1.45
C VAL A 129 -7.37 -3.34 1.00
N VAL A 130 -6.41 -4.24 0.82
CA VAL A 130 -5.10 -3.95 0.23
C VAL A 130 -4.99 -4.65 -1.12
N VAL A 131 -4.59 -3.93 -2.15
CA VAL A 131 -4.32 -4.45 -3.49
C VAL A 131 -2.83 -4.42 -3.75
N ASP A 132 -2.27 -5.53 -4.20
CA ASP A 132 -0.86 -5.71 -4.47
C ASP A 132 -0.60 -5.72 -5.98
N GLY A 133 -0.01 -4.61 -6.44
CA GLY A 133 0.46 -4.39 -7.80
C GLY A 133 1.99 -4.37 -7.89
N PHE A 134 2.72 -4.85 -6.87
CA PHE A 134 4.18 -4.97 -6.93
C PHE A 134 4.61 -6.06 -7.91
N ASP A 135 5.80 -5.90 -8.47
CA ASP A 135 6.40 -6.79 -9.47
C ASP A 135 7.60 -7.58 -8.95
N THR A 136 7.94 -7.44 -7.67
CA THR A 136 9.00 -8.21 -7.01
C THR A 136 8.44 -9.18 -5.97
N PHE A 137 9.03 -10.38 -5.88
CA PHE A 137 8.62 -11.37 -4.89
C PHE A 137 8.76 -10.85 -3.45
N GLY A 138 9.90 -10.25 -3.10
CA GLY A 138 10.14 -9.74 -1.75
C GLY A 138 9.04 -8.78 -1.26
N ALA A 139 8.64 -7.82 -2.11
CA ALA A 139 7.59 -6.86 -1.77
C ALA A 139 6.21 -7.53 -1.62
N ARG A 140 5.88 -8.51 -2.48
CA ARG A 140 4.62 -9.28 -2.41
C ARG A 140 4.51 -10.11 -1.13
N TYR A 141 5.59 -10.79 -0.73
CA TYR A 141 5.61 -11.53 0.53
C TYR A 141 5.48 -10.61 1.73
N LEU A 142 6.19 -9.47 1.71
CA LEU A 142 6.08 -8.47 2.77
C LEU A 142 4.64 -7.94 2.88
N ALA A 143 3.98 -7.65 1.74
CA ALA A 143 2.60 -7.19 1.70
C ALA A 143 1.63 -8.26 2.24
N SER A 144 1.78 -9.51 1.80
CA SER A 144 0.98 -10.64 2.32
C SER A 144 1.18 -10.83 3.82
N ASP A 145 2.41 -10.74 4.32
CA ASP A 145 2.70 -10.96 5.74
C ASP A 145 2.12 -9.84 6.60
N ALA A 146 2.27 -8.59 6.16
CA ALA A 146 1.74 -7.43 6.87
C ALA A 146 0.20 -7.38 6.86
N THR A 147 -0.44 -7.73 5.75
CA THR A 147 -1.91 -7.87 5.69
C THR A 147 -2.43 -9.03 6.53
N THR A 148 -1.68 -10.14 6.59
CA THR A 148 -1.96 -11.27 7.48
C THR A 148 -1.93 -10.84 8.94
N ARG A 149 -0.90 -10.09 9.37
CA ARG A 149 -0.80 -9.53 10.73
C ARG A 149 -1.93 -8.54 11.03
N ALA A 150 -2.28 -7.69 10.08
CA ALA A 150 -3.32 -6.69 10.24
C ALA A 150 -4.75 -7.27 10.16
N GLY A 151 -4.92 -8.50 9.68
CA GLY A 151 -6.23 -9.11 9.45
C GLY A 151 -6.99 -8.50 8.27
N VAL A 152 -6.30 -7.88 7.32
CA VAL A 152 -6.89 -7.17 6.18
C VAL A 152 -6.87 -8.07 4.93
N PRO A 153 -7.94 -8.10 4.11
CA PRO A 153 -7.91 -8.79 2.81
C PRO A 153 -6.82 -8.23 1.87
N HIS A 154 -6.08 -9.14 1.24
CA HIS A 154 -5.00 -8.89 0.29
C HIS A 154 -5.42 -9.42 -1.09
N VAL A 155 -5.73 -8.50 -2.00
CA VAL A 155 -6.03 -8.79 -3.40
C VAL A 155 -4.71 -8.78 -4.17
N TRP A 156 -4.28 -9.94 -4.64
CA TRP A 156 -2.96 -10.14 -5.21
C TRP A 156 -3.05 -10.46 -6.70
N GLY A 157 -2.17 -9.87 -7.50
CA GLY A 157 -1.99 -10.22 -8.90
C GLY A 157 -0.54 -10.23 -9.36
N SER A 158 -0.27 -10.96 -10.43
CA SER A 158 1.02 -11.03 -11.10
C SER A 158 0.82 -11.08 -12.61
N ALA A 159 1.77 -10.53 -13.35
CA ALA A 159 1.84 -10.61 -14.81
C ALA A 159 3.30 -10.71 -15.24
N LEU A 160 3.62 -11.66 -16.12
CA LEU A 160 4.96 -11.86 -16.69
C LEU A 160 4.81 -12.38 -18.12
N GLY A 161 5.48 -11.75 -19.09
CA GLY A 161 5.28 -12.11 -20.50
C GLY A 161 3.81 -11.99 -20.93
N PHE A 162 3.17 -13.13 -21.15
CA PHE A 162 1.75 -13.27 -21.52
C PHE A 162 0.89 -13.94 -20.43
N ASP A 163 1.50 -14.33 -19.31
CA ASP A 163 0.85 -15.07 -18.23
C ASP A 163 0.46 -14.14 -17.09
N GLY A 164 -0.82 -14.19 -16.70
CA GLY A 164 -1.38 -13.46 -15.57
C GLY A 164 -1.91 -14.40 -14.50
N GLN A 165 -1.82 -13.97 -13.25
CA GLN A 165 -2.38 -14.68 -12.10
C GLN A 165 -3.06 -13.71 -11.16
N LEU A 166 -4.16 -14.13 -10.52
CA LEU A 166 -4.73 -13.42 -9.40
C LEU A 166 -5.41 -14.34 -8.38
N SER A 167 -5.45 -13.87 -7.15
CA SER A 167 -6.19 -14.49 -6.06
C SER A 167 -6.58 -13.45 -5.01
N THR A 168 -7.35 -13.87 -4.02
CA THR A 168 -7.67 -13.07 -2.85
C THR A 168 -7.29 -13.84 -1.60
N PHE A 169 -6.44 -13.23 -0.80
CA PHE A 169 -5.94 -13.77 0.44
C PHE A 169 -6.55 -13.03 1.63
N TRP A 170 -6.97 -13.76 2.65
CA TRP A 170 -7.41 -13.19 3.91
C TRP A 170 -7.27 -14.24 5.01
N ALA A 171 -6.47 -13.94 6.02
CA ALA A 171 -6.22 -14.85 7.14
C ALA A 171 -7.50 -15.18 7.94
N GLN A 172 -8.51 -14.31 7.85
CA GLN A 172 -9.80 -14.46 8.54
C GLN A 172 -10.93 -14.73 7.54
N ALA A 173 -10.62 -15.24 6.34
CA ALA A 173 -11.60 -15.51 5.30
C ALA A 173 -12.75 -16.42 5.79
N PRO A 174 -14.00 -16.16 5.36
CA PRO A 174 -15.12 -17.07 5.61
C PRO A 174 -14.83 -18.45 5.01
N GLY A 175 -15.09 -19.51 5.76
CA GLY A 175 -14.79 -20.89 5.36
C GLY A 175 -13.31 -21.29 5.52
N GLY A 176 -12.52 -20.50 6.25
CA GLY A 176 -11.12 -20.81 6.59
C GLY A 176 -10.13 -19.86 5.93
N GLY A 177 -9.13 -19.42 6.68
CA GLY A 177 -8.13 -18.46 6.24
C GLY A 177 -7.22 -19.00 5.14
N VAL A 178 -6.76 -18.09 4.28
CA VAL A 178 -5.82 -18.38 3.19
C VAL A 178 -4.90 -17.19 2.98
N THR A 179 -3.60 -17.44 2.86
CA THR A 179 -2.58 -16.39 2.61
C THR A 179 -1.73 -16.75 1.39
N LEU A 180 -0.94 -15.79 0.89
CA LEU A 180 0.00 -16.05 -0.22
C LEU A 180 0.92 -17.23 0.08
N ARG A 181 1.29 -17.42 1.36
CA ARG A 181 2.14 -18.53 1.81
C ARG A 181 1.49 -19.91 1.65
N ALA A 182 0.17 -20.00 1.52
CA ALA A 182 -0.49 -21.24 1.15
C ALA A 182 -0.19 -21.64 -0.30
N LEU A 183 -0.06 -20.66 -1.19
CA LEU A 183 0.25 -20.86 -2.61
C LEU A 183 1.75 -21.02 -2.84
N HIS A 184 2.54 -20.14 -2.23
CA HIS A 184 3.99 -20.13 -2.33
C HIS A 184 4.59 -20.10 -0.91
N PRO A 185 5.00 -21.25 -0.34
CA PRO A 185 5.42 -21.33 1.06
C PRO A 185 6.64 -20.46 1.43
N GLN A 186 7.58 -20.31 0.50
CA GLN A 186 8.81 -19.55 0.68
C GLN A 186 9.05 -18.62 -0.49
N ALA A 187 9.55 -17.42 -0.19
CA ALA A 187 10.09 -16.52 -1.21
C ALA A 187 11.23 -17.24 -1.92
N GLN A 188 11.09 -17.44 -3.22
CA GLN A 188 12.19 -17.95 -4.04
C GLN A 188 13.13 -16.78 -4.34
N ASP A 189 14.44 -17.02 -4.27
CA ASP A 189 15.44 -16.07 -4.74
C ASP A 189 15.26 -15.88 -6.25
N ALA A 190 15.04 -14.63 -6.65
CA ALA A 190 15.02 -14.09 -8.02
C ALA A 190 14.65 -15.10 -9.14
N ALA A 191 13.37 -15.39 -9.30
CA ALA A 191 12.86 -15.75 -10.63
C ALA A 191 12.84 -14.50 -11.53
N ASP A 192 12.91 -14.70 -12.85
CA ASP A 192 12.98 -13.64 -13.84
C ASP A 192 11.96 -12.52 -13.60
N SER A 193 12.39 -11.26 -13.74
CA SER A 193 11.54 -10.09 -13.51
C SER A 193 10.83 -9.64 -14.79
N CYS A 194 9.74 -8.87 -14.64
CA CYS A 194 9.10 -8.20 -15.77
C CYS A 194 10.07 -7.33 -16.59
N ALA A 195 11.12 -6.79 -15.95
CA ALA A 195 12.14 -5.99 -16.61
C ALA A 195 13.10 -6.83 -17.46
N SER A 196 13.33 -8.10 -17.11
CA SER A 196 14.22 -9.00 -17.86
C SER A 196 13.50 -9.81 -18.95
N VAL A 197 12.22 -10.18 -18.73
CA VAL A 197 11.42 -10.97 -19.70
C VAL A 197 10.55 -10.08 -20.60
N GLY A 198 10.15 -8.92 -20.09
CA GLY A 198 9.08 -8.11 -20.68
C GLY A 198 7.69 -8.53 -20.20
N VAL A 199 6.71 -7.68 -20.47
CA VAL A 199 5.31 -7.91 -20.13
C VAL A 199 4.39 -7.19 -21.11
N LEU A 200 3.32 -7.84 -21.54
CA LEU A 200 2.31 -7.24 -22.39
C LEU A 200 1.50 -6.19 -21.60
N GLY A 201 1.48 -4.93 -22.06
CA GLY A 201 0.73 -3.87 -21.37
C GLY A 201 -0.77 -4.14 -21.25
N ALA A 202 -1.37 -4.77 -22.27
CA ALA A 202 -2.77 -5.20 -22.23
C ALA A 202 -3.03 -6.27 -21.16
N LEU A 203 -2.10 -7.19 -20.92
CA LEU A 203 -2.19 -8.17 -19.84
C LEU A 203 -2.21 -7.46 -18.48
N CYS A 204 -1.34 -6.47 -18.27
CA CYS A 204 -1.35 -5.67 -17.05
C CYS A 204 -2.72 -4.99 -16.81
N ALA A 205 -3.33 -4.44 -17.86
CA ALA A 205 -4.67 -3.85 -17.81
C ALA A 205 -5.76 -4.88 -17.49
N THR A 206 -5.71 -6.06 -18.11
CA THR A 206 -6.65 -7.17 -17.85
C THR A 206 -6.57 -7.62 -16.39
N ILE A 207 -5.37 -7.90 -15.89
CA ILE A 207 -5.17 -8.35 -14.50
C ILE A 207 -5.58 -7.24 -13.52
N GLY A 208 -5.14 -6.00 -13.72
CA GLY A 208 -5.53 -4.90 -12.82
C GLY A 208 -7.04 -4.66 -12.76
N SER A 209 -7.74 -4.78 -13.89
CA SER A 209 -9.20 -4.68 -13.92
C SER A 209 -9.86 -5.84 -13.16
N ALA A 210 -9.32 -7.06 -13.27
CA ALA A 210 -9.79 -8.22 -12.52
C ALA A 210 -9.54 -8.06 -11.00
N LEU A 211 -8.40 -7.48 -10.59
CA LEU A 211 -8.14 -7.16 -9.18
C LEU A 211 -9.14 -6.12 -8.65
N ALA A 212 -9.44 -5.06 -9.43
CA ALA A 212 -10.46 -4.09 -9.05
C ALA A 212 -11.85 -4.73 -8.86
N ALA A 213 -12.20 -5.74 -9.68
CA ALA A 213 -13.42 -6.51 -9.50
C ALA A 213 -13.43 -7.32 -8.19
N GLU A 214 -12.31 -7.92 -7.77
CA GLU A 214 -12.21 -8.56 -6.44
C GLU A 214 -12.46 -7.56 -5.30
N VAL A 215 -11.88 -6.36 -5.40
CA VAL A 215 -12.11 -5.29 -4.41
C VAL A 215 -13.60 -4.94 -4.32
N VAL A 216 -14.27 -4.77 -5.47
CA VAL A 216 -15.72 -4.48 -5.49
C VAL A 216 -16.50 -5.59 -4.79
N LYS A 217 -16.21 -6.86 -5.06
CA LYS A 217 -16.85 -8.00 -4.39
C LYS A 217 -16.61 -7.98 -2.88
N LEU A 218 -15.38 -7.75 -2.44
CA LEU A 218 -15.04 -7.68 -1.01
C LEU A 218 -15.75 -6.54 -0.29
N VAL A 219 -15.76 -5.35 -0.89
CA VAL A 219 -16.34 -4.13 -0.30
C VAL A 219 -17.86 -4.22 -0.23
N THR A 220 -18.50 -4.65 -1.33
CA THR A 220 -19.95 -4.69 -1.43
C THR A 220 -20.55 -5.95 -0.81
N GLY A 221 -19.78 -7.04 -0.74
CA GLY A 221 -20.24 -8.35 -0.29
C GLY A 221 -20.95 -9.16 -1.37
N VAL A 222 -20.86 -8.75 -2.64
CA VAL A 222 -21.53 -9.41 -3.76
C VAL A 222 -20.62 -10.46 -4.40
N GLY A 223 -21.24 -11.47 -5.03
CA GLY A 223 -20.53 -12.52 -5.74
C GLY A 223 -19.63 -13.37 -4.84
N THR A 224 -18.61 -13.99 -5.45
CA THR A 224 -17.73 -14.95 -4.76
C THR A 224 -16.27 -14.53 -4.92
N PRO A 225 -15.62 -13.98 -3.87
CA PRO A 225 -14.20 -13.68 -3.89
C PRO A 225 -13.32 -14.93 -4.12
N LEU A 226 -12.07 -14.75 -4.54
CA LEU A 226 -11.15 -15.83 -4.89
C LEU A 226 -10.50 -16.57 -3.71
N PHE A 227 -11.11 -16.56 -2.52
CA PHE A 227 -10.57 -17.26 -1.37
C PHE A 227 -10.39 -18.77 -1.64
N GLY A 228 -9.15 -19.24 -1.60
CA GLY A 228 -8.80 -20.65 -1.85
C GLY A 228 -8.83 -21.04 -3.33
N ARG A 229 -8.72 -20.05 -4.24
CA ARG A 229 -8.69 -20.26 -5.69
C ARG A 229 -7.68 -19.32 -6.33
N VAL A 230 -6.98 -19.78 -7.35
CA VAL A 230 -6.09 -18.94 -8.17
C VAL A 230 -6.64 -18.94 -9.59
N LEU A 231 -6.89 -17.75 -10.12
CA LEU A 231 -7.20 -17.59 -11.55
C LEU A 231 -5.91 -17.40 -12.32
N LEU A 232 -5.77 -18.13 -13.41
CA LEU A 232 -4.70 -18.01 -14.38
C LEU A 232 -5.28 -17.48 -15.69
N HIS A 233 -4.57 -16.52 -16.29
CA HIS A 233 -4.92 -15.96 -17.59
C HIS A 233 -3.75 -16.11 -18.55
N ASP A 234 -3.99 -16.73 -19.70
CA ASP A 234 -3.08 -16.72 -20.83
C ASP A 234 -3.58 -15.67 -21.84
N ALA A 235 -2.78 -14.63 -22.08
CA ALA A 235 -3.15 -13.54 -22.99
C ALA A 235 -2.97 -13.89 -24.48
N LEU A 236 -2.19 -14.91 -24.83
CA LEU A 236 -2.04 -15.37 -26.22
C LEU A 236 -3.27 -16.19 -26.64
N ASP A 237 -3.67 -17.11 -25.78
CA ASP A 237 -4.83 -17.98 -26.02
C ASP A 237 -6.15 -17.31 -25.60
N GLY A 238 -6.09 -16.21 -24.85
CA GLY A 238 -7.26 -15.50 -24.32
C GLY A 238 -8.03 -16.31 -23.27
N SER A 239 -7.39 -17.30 -22.65
CA SER A 239 -8.04 -18.28 -21.79
C SER A 239 -8.00 -17.88 -20.32
N TRP A 240 -8.97 -18.40 -19.55
CA TRP A 240 -8.99 -18.32 -18.09
C TRP A 240 -9.13 -19.73 -17.52
N SER A 241 -8.26 -20.09 -16.59
CA SER A 241 -8.37 -21.34 -15.83
C SER A 241 -8.33 -21.06 -14.34
N GLU A 242 -8.89 -21.99 -13.55
CA GLU A 242 -8.96 -21.88 -12.11
C GLU A 242 -8.24 -23.07 -11.48
N LEU A 243 -7.35 -22.80 -10.53
CA LEU A 243 -6.71 -23.79 -9.68
C LEU A 243 -7.25 -23.70 -8.26
N ALA A 244 -7.62 -24.86 -7.71
CA ALA A 244 -7.98 -24.96 -6.29
C ALA A 244 -6.73 -24.77 -5.42
N LEU A 245 -6.83 -23.91 -4.40
CA LEU A 245 -5.78 -23.66 -3.44
C LEU A 245 -6.22 -24.13 -2.05
N ALA A 246 -5.44 -25.03 -1.47
CA ALA A 246 -5.66 -25.48 -0.10
C ALA A 246 -5.58 -24.30 0.87
N ARG A 247 -6.65 -24.12 1.64
CA ARG A 247 -6.75 -23.03 2.62
C ARG A 247 -5.85 -23.32 3.80
N SER A 248 -4.87 -22.45 4.01
CA SER A 248 -4.01 -22.47 5.19
C SER A 248 -3.49 -21.06 5.49
N VAL A 249 -3.14 -20.84 6.75
CA VAL A 249 -2.48 -19.60 7.21
C VAL A 249 -1.15 -20.01 7.84
N PRO A 250 -0.11 -20.27 7.02
CA PRO A 250 1.22 -20.55 7.56
C PRO A 250 1.70 -19.41 8.48
N PRO A 251 2.46 -19.72 9.54
CA PRO A 251 2.97 -18.69 10.45
C PRO A 251 3.79 -17.65 9.69
N VAL A 252 3.53 -16.38 9.98
CA VAL A 252 4.34 -15.25 9.50
C VAL A 252 5.23 -14.77 10.64
N ALA A 253 6.47 -14.41 10.33
CA ALA A 253 7.38 -13.88 11.34
C ALA A 253 6.79 -12.59 11.93
N ALA A 254 6.90 -12.43 13.26
CA ALA A 254 6.70 -11.14 13.89
C ALA A 254 7.69 -10.14 13.27
N VAL A 255 7.28 -8.88 13.12
CA VAL A 255 8.20 -7.82 12.68
C VAL A 255 9.38 -7.83 13.62
N GLN A 256 10.56 -8.17 13.10
CA GLN A 256 11.79 -7.89 13.83
C GLN A 256 11.85 -6.37 13.97
N THR A 257 11.77 -5.86 15.19
CA THR A 257 12.09 -4.47 15.47
C THR A 257 13.47 -4.21 14.84
N ALA A 258 13.51 -3.40 13.79
CA ALA A 258 14.77 -3.08 13.14
C ALA A 258 15.78 -2.62 14.20
N PRO A 259 17.05 -3.07 14.13
CA PRO A 259 18.07 -2.56 15.01
C PRO A 259 18.09 -1.02 14.89
N GLY A 260 17.90 -0.35 16.03
CA GLY A 260 17.77 1.10 16.09
C GLY A 260 16.34 1.64 16.23
N SER A 261 15.40 0.91 16.83
CA SER A 261 14.10 1.47 17.26
C SER A 261 14.08 1.65 18.79
N ILE A 262 13.62 2.81 19.27
CA ILE A 262 13.57 3.15 20.70
C ILE A 262 12.15 3.57 21.11
N THR A 263 11.69 3.12 22.28
CA THR A 263 10.40 3.54 22.86
C THR A 263 10.46 4.95 23.46
N ALA A 264 9.31 5.60 23.64
CA ALA A 264 9.23 6.89 24.33
C ALA A 264 9.83 6.84 25.74
N ALA A 265 9.57 5.78 26.50
CA ALA A 265 10.14 5.60 27.84
C ALA A 265 11.68 5.53 27.82
N GLN A 266 12.25 4.76 26.91
CA GLN A 266 13.70 4.66 26.75
C GLN A 266 14.30 5.99 26.28
N LEU A 267 13.64 6.72 25.37
CA LEU A 267 14.10 8.03 24.93
C LEU A 267 14.07 9.07 26.07
N ARG A 268 12.99 9.13 26.87
CA ARG A 268 12.92 9.97 28.08
C ARG A 268 14.07 9.68 29.04
N GLY A 269 14.38 8.39 29.25
CA GLY A 269 15.52 7.97 30.07
C GLY A 269 16.87 8.43 29.51
N ARG A 270 17.09 8.31 28.20
CA ARG A 270 18.33 8.74 27.54
C ARG A 270 18.51 10.26 27.53
N LEU A 271 17.42 11.02 27.37
CA LEU A 271 17.43 12.49 27.43
C LEU A 271 17.85 13.02 28.81
N SER A 272 17.57 12.25 29.87
CA SER A 272 17.95 12.60 31.25
C SER A 272 19.35 12.06 31.64
N GLY A 273 20.02 11.36 30.71
CA GLY A 273 21.30 10.72 30.95
C GLY A 273 22.51 11.64 30.75
N PRO A 274 23.73 11.16 31.06
CA PRO A 274 24.97 11.94 30.98
C PRO A 274 25.40 12.28 29.55
N ARG A 275 24.84 11.59 28.54
CA ARG A 275 25.12 11.82 27.12
C ARG A 275 23.81 11.75 26.32
N PRO A 276 22.96 12.79 26.40
CA PRO A 276 21.65 12.77 25.76
C PRO A 276 21.79 12.71 24.23
N PRO A 277 20.92 11.95 23.54
CA PRO A 277 20.93 11.90 22.10
C PRO A 277 20.46 13.21 21.50
N ILE A 278 20.94 13.52 20.30
CA ILE A 278 20.42 14.61 19.48
C ILE A 278 19.12 14.11 18.84
N VAL A 279 18.02 14.77 19.17
CA VAL A 279 16.70 14.41 18.64
C VAL A 279 16.39 15.25 17.41
N ILE A 280 15.96 14.61 16.32
CA ILE A 280 15.57 15.25 15.07
C ILE A 280 14.07 15.03 14.83
N ASP A 281 13.32 16.13 14.68
CA ASP A 281 11.91 16.14 14.33
C ASP A 281 11.72 16.24 12.82
N LEU A 282 11.18 15.18 12.23
CA LEU A 282 10.96 15.00 10.80
C LEU A 282 9.56 15.39 10.34
N ARG A 283 8.72 15.94 11.22
CA ARG A 283 7.42 16.48 10.82
C ARG A 283 7.62 17.61 9.80
N GLU A 284 6.75 17.65 8.81
CA GLU A 284 6.71 18.66 7.76
C GLU A 284 6.34 20.03 8.31
N ASP A 285 6.66 21.07 7.55
CA ASP A 285 6.47 22.45 7.96
C ASP A 285 5.01 22.81 8.28
N HIS A 286 4.05 22.07 7.71
CA HIS A 286 2.60 22.27 7.87
C HIS A 286 1.96 21.44 8.99
N GLU A 287 2.70 20.52 9.61
CA GLU A 287 2.16 19.67 10.69
C GLU A 287 2.11 20.41 12.03
N ASP A 288 1.19 20.00 12.91
CA ASP A 288 1.12 20.53 14.28
C ASP A 288 2.36 20.11 15.08
N ARG A 289 2.99 21.09 15.72
CA ARG A 289 4.22 20.97 16.52
C ARG A 289 4.08 21.64 17.89
N SER A 290 2.85 21.87 18.35
CA SER A 290 2.53 22.36 19.69
C SER A 290 3.15 21.46 20.78
N VAL A 291 3.18 20.15 20.53
CA VAL A 291 3.92 19.16 21.32
C VAL A 291 5.13 18.63 20.54
N ALA A 292 6.29 18.56 21.18
CA ALA A 292 7.53 18.08 20.61
C ALA A 292 8.41 17.44 21.70
N VAL A 293 9.28 16.51 21.30
CA VAL A 293 10.35 16.03 22.20
C VAL A 293 11.23 17.23 22.60
N PRO A 294 11.51 17.44 23.91
CA PRO A 294 12.32 18.56 24.37
C PRO A 294 13.70 18.61 23.70
N GLY A 295 14.08 19.79 23.20
CA GLY A 295 15.37 20.00 22.54
C GLY A 295 15.49 19.45 21.12
N ALA A 296 14.40 18.97 20.52
CA ALA A 296 14.42 18.41 19.17
C ALA A 296 14.75 19.49 18.11
N ARG A 297 15.68 19.16 17.21
CA ARG A 297 16.05 19.98 16.05
C ARG A 297 15.12 19.65 14.88
N ARG A 298 14.68 20.68 14.15
CA ARG A 298 13.80 20.50 12.99
C ARG A 298 14.61 20.06 11.76
N MET A 299 14.14 19.03 11.07
CA MET A 299 14.58 18.64 9.73
C MET A 299 13.44 17.90 9.04
N PRO A 300 12.51 18.58 8.34
CA PRO A 300 11.37 17.93 7.69
C PRO A 300 11.80 16.76 6.81
N MET A 301 11.00 15.69 6.75
CA MET A 301 11.36 14.50 5.98
C MET A 301 11.59 14.82 4.49
N SER A 302 10.81 15.74 3.93
CA SER A 302 10.99 16.26 2.57
C SER A 302 12.39 16.85 2.29
N ARG A 303 13.13 17.26 3.32
CA ARG A 303 14.48 17.84 3.25
C ARG A 303 15.52 17.05 4.06
N PHE A 304 15.20 15.80 4.42
CA PHE A 304 16.09 14.97 5.23
C PHE A 304 17.32 14.53 4.44
N ASP A 305 18.51 14.89 4.94
CA ASP A 305 19.80 14.46 4.41
C ASP A 305 20.62 13.79 5.53
N PRO A 306 20.87 12.47 5.44
CA PRO A 306 21.72 11.75 6.38
C PRO A 306 23.11 12.35 6.58
N ARG A 307 23.69 12.95 5.54
CA ARG A 307 25.05 13.51 5.59
C ARG A 307 25.11 14.83 6.33
N ALA A 308 23.96 15.50 6.50
CA ALA A 308 23.82 16.72 7.28
C ALA A 308 23.57 16.45 8.77
N LEU A 309 23.49 15.19 9.19
CA LEU A 309 23.26 14.84 10.59
C LEU A 309 24.50 15.12 11.45
N PRO A 310 24.32 15.67 12.67
CA PRO A 310 25.43 15.94 13.57
C PRO A 310 26.01 14.64 14.14
N ALA A 311 27.31 14.62 14.42
CA ALA A 311 27.96 13.47 15.03
C ALA A 311 27.45 13.24 16.47
N GLY A 312 27.25 11.97 16.84
CA GLY A 312 26.84 11.54 18.18
C GLY A 312 25.63 10.60 18.17
N PRO A 313 25.10 10.23 19.34
CA PRO A 313 23.88 9.43 19.43
C PRO A 313 22.70 10.22 18.86
N LEU A 314 22.04 9.67 17.85
CA LEU A 314 20.95 10.33 17.13
C LEU A 314 19.65 9.58 17.36
N VAL A 315 18.56 10.33 17.53
CA VAL A 315 17.20 9.80 17.51
C VAL A 315 16.37 10.65 16.57
N VAL A 316 15.66 10.04 15.63
CA VAL A 316 14.71 10.73 14.75
C VAL A 316 13.29 10.37 15.14
N TYR A 317 12.35 11.31 15.02
CA TYR A 317 10.92 11.03 15.16
C TYR A 317 10.10 11.81 14.12
N CYS A 318 8.90 11.34 13.86
CA CYS A 318 7.89 12.05 13.09
C CYS A 318 6.55 11.98 13.82
N ALA A 319 5.43 12.30 13.17
CA ALA A 319 4.12 12.22 13.81
C ALA A 319 3.79 10.81 14.34
N SER A 320 3.96 9.77 13.51
CA SER A 320 3.45 8.42 13.81
C SER A 320 4.51 7.31 13.90
N GLY A 321 5.72 7.56 13.41
CA GLY A 321 6.83 6.60 13.40
C GLY A 321 7.28 6.12 12.02
N ILE A 322 6.44 6.23 10.97
CA ILE A 322 6.79 5.79 9.59
C ILE A 322 8.06 6.49 9.09
N ARG A 323 8.01 7.82 9.04
CA ARG A 323 9.05 8.62 8.40
C ARG A 323 10.36 8.58 9.16
N SER A 324 10.31 8.51 10.48
CA SER A 324 11.50 8.34 11.32
C SER A 324 12.17 6.99 11.13
N ARG A 325 11.39 5.93 10.91
CA ARG A 325 11.95 4.62 10.58
C ARG A 325 12.62 4.63 9.20
N LEU A 326 11.96 5.21 8.20
CA LEU A 326 12.55 5.41 6.86
C LEU A 326 13.82 6.28 6.90
N ALA A 327 13.83 7.32 7.72
CA ALA A 327 15.00 8.17 7.91
C ALA A 327 16.17 7.43 8.57
N ALA A 328 15.90 6.54 9.54
CA ALA A 328 16.91 5.70 10.16
C ALA A 328 17.52 4.70 9.16
N GLU A 329 16.70 4.12 8.27
CA GLU A 329 17.19 3.25 7.17
C GLU A 329 18.09 4.02 6.19
N ARG A 330 17.62 5.18 5.70
CA ARG A 330 18.42 6.07 4.84
C ARG A 330 19.73 6.50 5.50
N ALA A 331 19.71 6.71 6.81
CA ALA A 331 20.91 7.04 7.57
C ALA A 331 21.88 5.85 7.64
N ALA A 332 21.39 4.64 7.91
CA ALA A 332 22.20 3.43 7.95
C ALA A 332 22.86 3.14 6.59
N GLU A 333 22.16 3.32 5.47
CA GLU A 333 22.71 3.24 4.12
C GLU A 333 23.84 4.24 3.87
N ALA A 334 23.75 5.43 4.47
CA ALA A 334 24.80 6.45 4.45
C ALA A 334 25.91 6.22 5.50
N GLY A 335 25.88 5.10 6.23
CA GLY A 335 26.86 4.77 7.28
C GLY A 335 26.65 5.54 8.59
N VAL A 336 25.49 6.15 8.80
CA VAL A 336 25.14 6.94 9.99
C VAL A 336 24.14 6.15 10.85
N ALA A 337 24.55 5.81 12.08
CA ALA A 337 23.67 5.12 13.02
C ALA A 337 22.67 6.11 13.65
N VAL A 338 21.38 5.84 13.49
CA VAL A 338 20.31 6.67 14.05
C VAL A 338 19.19 5.78 14.58
N ASP A 339 18.75 6.05 15.80
CA ASP A 339 17.57 5.39 16.36
C ASP A 339 16.27 6.09 15.89
N SER A 340 15.21 5.35 15.66
CA SER A 340 13.86 5.89 15.39
C SER A 340 12.97 5.79 16.62
N LEU A 341 12.25 6.85 16.95
CA LEU A 341 11.22 6.82 17.99
C LEU A 341 10.00 6.01 17.52
N ALA A 342 9.80 4.86 18.15
CA ALA A 342 8.65 4.00 17.91
C ALA A 342 7.34 4.73 18.25
N GLY A 343 6.39 4.72 17.31
CA GLY A 343 5.09 5.41 17.47
C GLY A 343 5.14 6.92 17.25
N GLY A 344 6.31 7.50 16.94
CA GLY A 344 6.46 8.94 16.71
C GLY A 344 6.00 9.79 17.90
N MET A 345 5.50 10.99 17.62
CA MET A 345 4.87 11.84 18.65
C MET A 345 3.58 11.26 19.21
N SER A 346 2.81 10.50 18.43
CA SER A 346 1.60 9.85 18.93
C SER A 346 1.90 8.91 20.11
N GLY A 347 3.07 8.26 20.13
CA GLY A 347 3.54 7.44 21.24
C GLY A 347 4.31 8.20 22.32
N TRP A 348 4.58 9.50 22.13
CA TRP A 348 5.33 10.32 23.07
C TRP A 348 4.47 10.87 24.22
N ASP A 349 3.16 10.97 24.04
CA ASP A 349 2.23 11.44 25.09
C ASP A 349 1.50 10.28 25.80
N ALA A 350 1.79 9.04 25.39
CA ALA A 350 1.34 7.81 26.03
C ALA A 350 2.22 7.40 27.24
#